data_AF-A0A7W3LQC6-F1
#
_entry.id   AF-A0A7W3LQC6-F1
#
_cell.length_a   1.000
_cell.length_b   1.000
_cell.length_c   1.000
_cell.angle_alpha   90.00
_cell.angle_beta   90.00
_cell.angle_gamma   90.00
#
_symmetry.space_group_name_H-M   'P 1'
#
loop_
_entity.id
_entity.type
_entity.pdbx_description
1 polymer ?
#
loop_
_entity_poly.entity_id
_entity_poly.type
_entity_poly.pdbx_seq_one_letter_code
_entity_poly.pdbx_strand_id
1 'polypeptide(L)' 'MNPRVVLLAILQDLFPTWEIWICDRGVWRAAGVMLVSASTIDGLVEHLAGADPDGFTQAARRFTRGTSSPGQNGG' A
#
# COMPACT_ATOMS: atom_id res chain seq x y z
N MET A 1 -10.55 16.41 4.63
CA MET A 1 -9.51 15.36 4.46
C MET A 1 -9.49 14.94 2.99
N ASN A 2 -8.33 14.95 2.32
CA ASN A 2 -8.23 14.62 0.89
C ASN A 2 -8.18 13.09 0.71
N PRO A 3 -9.03 12.48 -0.13
CA PRO A 3 -8.99 11.03 -0.39
C PRO A 3 -7.61 10.50 -0.76
N ARG A 4 -6.80 11.27 -1.51
CA ARG A 4 -5.42 10.88 -1.85
C ARG A 4 -4.52 10.76 -0.63
N VAL A 5 -4.68 11.62 0.38
CA VAL A 5 -3.88 11.57 1.62
C VAL A 5 -4.24 10.33 2.43
N VAL A 6 -5.51 9.96 2.47
CA VAL A 6 -5.96 8.73 3.13
C VAL A 6 -5.38 7.50 2.43
N LEU A 7 -5.48 7.45 1.10
CA LEU A 7 -4.92 6.36 0.31
C LEU A 7 -3.40 6.25 0.48
N LEU A 8 -2.69 7.38 0.51
CA LEU A 8 -1.26 7.40 0.78
C LEU A 8 -0.92 6.80 2.14
N ALA A 9 -1.63 7.20 3.20
CA ALA A 9 -1.42 6.67 4.54
C ALA A 9 -1.67 5.16 4.60
N ILE A 10 -2.71 4.67 3.93
CA ILE A 10 -2.99 3.23 3.83
C ILE A 10 -1.83 2.50 3.14
N LEU A 11 -1.32 3.03 2.02
CA LEU A 11 -0.20 2.39 1.33
C LEU A 11 1.08 2.39 2.17
N GLN A 12 1.39 3.47 2.87
CA GLN A 12 2.55 3.54 3.77
C GLN A 12 2.46 2.51 4.92
N ASP A 13 1.26 2.27 5.45
CA ASP A 13 1.03 1.25 6.47
C ASP A 13 1.17 -0.19 5.91
N LEU A 14 0.63 -0.42 4.71
CA LEU A 14 0.65 -1.74 4.07
C LEU A 14 2.05 -2.16 3.59
N PHE A 15 2.84 -1.21 3.11
CA PHE A 15 4.18 -1.41 2.54
C PHE A 15 5.25 -0.72 3.41
N PRO A 16 5.50 -1.17 4.65
CA PRO A 16 6.41 -0.48 5.57
C PRO A 16 7.88 -0.51 5.13
N THR A 17 8.24 -1.38 4.18
CA THR A 17 9.58 -1.46 3.58
C THR A 17 9.77 -0.47 2.44
N TRP A 18 8.72 0.23 2.01
CA TRP A 18 8.72 1.18 0.93
C TRP A 18 8.44 2.58 1.44
N GLU A 19 9.26 3.54 1.05
CA GLU A 19 8.93 4.95 1.21
C GLU A 19 7.97 5.33 0.08
N ILE A 20 6.70 5.65 0.41
CA ILE A 20 5.67 5.99 -0.58
C ILE A 20 5.27 7.45 -0.42
N TRP A 21 5.20 8.20 -1.52
CA TRP A 21 4.78 9.60 -1.52
C TRP A 21 4.10 10.01 -2.83
N ILE A 22 3.45 11.18 -2.81
CA ILE A 22 2.89 11.83 -4.00
C ILE A 22 3.72 13.08 -4.24
N CYS A 23 4.30 13.23 -5.43
CA CYS A 23 5.05 14.46 -5.76
C CYS A 23 4.10 15.59 -6.18
N ASP A 24 4.64 16.81 -6.33
CA ASP A 24 3.87 18.04 -6.65
C ASP A 24 3.05 17.96 -7.95
N ARG A 25 3.36 17.01 -8.84
CA ARG A 25 2.63 16.75 -10.08
C ARG A 25 1.48 15.74 -9.94
N GLY A 26 1.20 15.28 -8.71
CA GLY A 26 0.18 14.27 -8.45
C GLY A 26 0.57 12.85 -8.86
N VAL A 27 1.85 12.60 -9.14
CA VAL A 27 2.38 11.28 -9.50
C VAL A 27 2.74 10.53 -8.22
N TRP A 28 2.27 9.29 -8.14
CA TRP A 28 2.59 8.36 -7.06
C TRP A 28 4.00 7.83 -7.25
N ARG A 29 4.80 7.82 -6.18
CA ARG A 29 6.16 7.28 -6.18
C ARG A 29 6.35 6.38 -4.98
N ALA A 30 7.16 5.34 -5.17
CA ALA A 30 7.65 4.52 -4.09
C ALA A 30 9.13 4.19 -4.29
N ALA A 31 9.91 4.28 -3.22
CA ALA A 31 11.31 3.87 -3.18
C ALA A 31 11.49 2.70 -2.21
N GLY A 32 12.16 1.66 -2.69
CA GLY A 32 12.50 0.46 -1.93
C GLY A 32 13.67 -0.23 -2.64
N VAL A 33 13.45 -1.48 -3.09
CA VAL A 33 14.43 -2.21 -3.91
C VAL A 33 14.71 -1.53 -5.25
N MET A 34 13.77 -0.70 -5.73
CA MET A 34 13.91 0.16 -6.89
C MET A 34 13.01 1.39 -6.74
N LEU A 35 13.17 2.38 -7.62
CA LEU A 35 12.25 3.50 -7.73
C LEU A 35 11.13 3.16 -8.70
N VAL A 36 9.87 3.25 -8.26
CA VAL A 36 8.69 3.10 -9.11
C VAL A 36 7.88 4.39 -9.13
N SER A 37 7.20 4.65 -10.26
CA SER A 37 6.35 5.81 -10.43
C SER A 37 5.12 5.48 -11.26
N ALA A 38 3.96 5.98 -10.86
CA ALA A 38 2.71 5.80 -11.58
C ALA A 38 1.80 7.03 -11.49
N SER A 39 1.06 7.29 -12.56
CA SER A 39 0.08 8.39 -12.61
C SER A 39 -1.20 8.09 -11.81
N THR A 40 -1.44 6.81 -11.51
CA THR A 40 -2.62 6.31 -10.79
C THR A 40 -2.21 5.44 -9.62
N ILE A 41 -3.11 5.27 -8.65
CA ILE A 41 -2.88 4.39 -7.51
C ILE A 41 -2.82 2.92 -7.94
N ASP A 42 -3.72 2.49 -8.84
CA ASP A 42 -3.73 1.12 -9.35
C ASP A 42 -2.41 0.79 -10.06
N GLY A 43 -1.91 1.74 -10.86
CA GLY A 43 -0.60 1.60 -11.51
C GLY A 43 0.52 1.51 -10.48
N LEU A 44 0.48 2.29 -9.38
CA LEU A 44 1.51 2.17 -8.33
C LEU A 44 1.48 0.77 -7.71
N VAL A 45 0.29 0.26 -7.37
CA VAL A 45 0.11 -1.04 -6.74
C VAL A 45 0.56 -2.18 -7.66
N GLU A 46 0.28 -2.09 -8.96
CA GLU A 46 0.75 -3.04 -9.97
C GLU A 46 2.29 -3.06 -10.05
N HIS A 47 2.94 -1.89 -10.08
CA HIS A 47 4.40 -1.81 -10.06
C HIS A 47 4.99 -2.37 -8.76
N LEU A 48 4.37 -2.11 -7.60
CA LEU A 48 4.81 -2.68 -6.32
C LEU A 48 4.70 -4.21 -6.32
N ALA A 49 3.60 -4.76 -6.84
CA ALA A 49 3.41 -6.20 -6.96
C ALA A 49 4.47 -6.86 -7.88
N GLY A 50 4.88 -6.18 -8.95
CA GLY A 50 5.94 -6.65 -9.83
C GLY A 50 7.35 -6.50 -9.24
N ALA A 51 7.62 -5.40 -8.53
CA ALA A 51 8.94 -5.10 -7.97
C ALA A 51 9.26 -5.87 -6.68
N ASP A 52 8.24 -6.15 -5.87
CA ASP A 52 8.38 -6.86 -4.59
C ASP A 52 7.15 -7.75 -4.32
N PRO A 53 7.09 -8.95 -4.97
CA PRO A 53 5.97 -9.88 -4.82
C PRO A 53 5.75 -10.36 -3.37
N ASP A 54 6.85 -10.53 -2.63
CA ASP A 54 6.81 -10.96 -1.23
C ASP A 54 6.25 -9.86 -0.33
N GLY A 55 6.72 -8.62 -0.51
CA GLY A 55 6.18 -7.43 0.17
C GLY A 55 4.70 -7.22 -0.14
N PHE A 56 4.28 -7.40 -1.40
CA PHE A 56 2.87 -7.35 -1.79
C PHE A 56 2.03 -8.43 -1.09
N THR A 57 2.54 -9.66 -1.00
CA THR A 57 1.88 -10.74 -0.25
C THR A 57 1.72 -10.40 1.22
N GLN A 58 2.74 -9.80 1.84
CA GLN A 58 2.66 -9.35 3.23
C GLN A 58 1.66 -8.20 3.41
N ALA A 59 1.65 -7.23 2.50
CA ALA A 59 0.68 -6.13 2.48
C ALA A 59 -0.76 -6.66 2.42
N ALA A 60 -1.06 -7.61 1.52
CA ALA A 60 -2.38 -8.24 1.43
C ALA A 60 -2.79 -8.96 2.74
N ARG A 61 -1.83 -9.60 3.42
CA ARG A 61 -2.08 -10.22 4.74
C ARG A 61 -2.36 -9.18 5.83
N ARG A 62 -1.67 -8.03 5.83
CA ARG A 62 -1.92 -6.93 6.77
C ARG A 62 -3.32 -6.35 6.56
N PHE A 63 -3.70 -6.11 5.31
CA PHE A 63 -5.02 -5.58 4.94
C PHE A 63 -6.16 -6.49 5.40
N THR A 64 -6.06 -7.80 5.13
CA THR A 64 -7.09 -8.78 5.50
C THR A 64 -7.14 -9.09 7.00
N ARG A 65 -6.04 -8.89 7.74
CA ARG A 65 -6.04 -9.01 9.20
C ARG A 65 -6.86 -7.89 9.86
N GLY A 66 -6.84 -6.68 9.31
CA GLY A 66 -7.69 -5.57 9.77
C GLY A 66 -9.20 -5.80 9.54
N THR A 67 -9.57 -6.65 8.58
CA THR A 67 -10.97 -7.04 8.33
C THR A 67 -11.43 -8.25 9.13
N SER A 68 -10.52 -8.90 9.86
CA SER A 68 -10.79 -10.08 10.68
C SER A 68 -11.05 -9.68 12.13
N SER A 69 -12.21 -9.07 12.42
CA SER A 69 -12.69 -9.01 13.80
C SER A 69 -13.25 -10.40 14.15
N PRO A 70 -12.68 -11.13 15.11
CA PRO A 70 -13.19 -12.43 15.49
C PRO A 70 -14.45 -12.21 16.34
N GLY A 71 -15.60 -12.58 15.81
CA GLY A 71 -16.75 -12.94 16.62
C GLY A 71 -16.44 -14.23 17.37
N GLN A 72 -15.64 -14.12 18.44
CA GLN A 72 -15.53 -15.13 19.49
C GLN A 72 -16.64 -14.85 20.52
N ASN A 73 -17.83 -15.38 20.27
CA ASN A 73 -18.82 -15.74 21.30
C ASN A 73 -18.87 -17.29 21.22
N GLY A 74 -18.56 -18.09 22.23
CA GLY A 74 -18.91 -17.97 23.64
C GLY A 74 -20.11 -18.90 23.89
N GLY A 75 -19.88 -20.07 24.49
CA GLY A 75 -20.92 -21.03 24.90
C GLY A 75 -20.59 -22.48 24.56
#